data_AF-P09575-F1
#
_entry.id   AF-P09575-F1
#
_cell.length_a   1.000
_cell.length_b   1.000
_cell.length_c   1.000
_cell.angle_alpha   90.00
_cell.angle_beta   90.00
_cell.angle_gamma   90.00
#
_symmetry.space_group_name_H-M   'P 1'
#
loop_
_entity.id
_entity.type
_entity.pdbx_description
1 polymer ?
#
loop_
_entity_poly.entity_id
_entity_poly.type
_entity_poly.pdbx_seq_one_letter_code
_entity_poly.pdbx_strand_id
1 'polypeptide(L)'
;MPAASKNVVMIDNYDSFTWNLYEYLCQEGANVEVFRNDQITIPEIEQLKPDVVVISPGPGHPRTDSGISRDVISHFKGKIPVFGVCMGQQCIFEEFGGDVEYAGEIVHGKTSTVKHDNKGMFKNVPQDVAVTRYHSLAGTLKSLPDCLEITARTDNGIIMGVRHKKYTIEGVQFHPESILTEEGHLMIQNILNVSGGYWEENANGAAQRKESILEKIYAQRRKDYEFEMNRPGRRFADLELYLSMGLAPPLINFYDRLEQNISAGKVAILSEIKRASPSKGVIDGDANAAKQALNYAKAGVATISVLTEPTWFKGNIQDLEVARKAIDSVANRPCILRKEFIFNKYQILEARLAGADTVLLIVKMLS
;
A
#
# COMPACT_ATOMS: atom_id res chain seq x y z
N MET A 1 -1.40 15.12 -18.07
CA MET A 1 -0.39 14.05 -18.25
C MET A 1 -0.22 13.33 -16.91
N PRO A 2 0.03 12.01 -16.87
CA PRO A 2 0.67 11.40 -15.70
C PRO A 2 1.95 12.21 -15.39
N ALA A 3 2.31 12.39 -14.12
CA ALA A 3 3.64 12.94 -13.83
C ALA A 3 4.67 12.01 -14.49
N ALA A 4 5.73 12.55 -15.09
CA ALA A 4 6.78 11.72 -15.64
C ALA A 4 7.34 10.83 -14.52
N SER A 5 7.57 9.55 -14.81
CA SER A 5 8.18 8.60 -13.88
C SER A 5 9.52 9.18 -13.40
N LYS A 6 9.71 9.29 -12.09
CA LYS A 6 10.96 9.75 -11.47
C LYS A 6 12.01 8.65 -11.56
N ASN A 7 13.21 8.97 -12.00
CA ASN A 7 14.36 8.06 -11.90
C ASN A 7 14.97 8.18 -10.51
N VAL A 8 15.00 7.07 -9.78
CA VAL A 8 15.53 6.99 -8.42
C VAL A 8 16.75 6.10 -8.42
N VAL A 9 17.87 6.61 -7.93
CA VAL A 9 19.01 5.76 -7.57
C VAL A 9 18.94 5.49 -6.08
N MET A 10 18.86 4.21 -5.71
CA MET A 10 18.85 3.76 -4.33
C MET A 10 20.19 3.13 -3.96
N ILE A 11 20.81 3.64 -2.89
CA ILE A 11 22.04 3.08 -2.32
C ILE A 11 21.66 2.07 -1.23
N ASP A 12 21.96 0.80 -1.50
CA ASP A 12 21.75 -0.34 -0.61
C ASP A 12 22.90 -0.46 0.39
N ASN A 13 22.61 -0.23 1.67
CA ASN A 13 23.52 -0.47 2.78
C ASN A 13 23.41 -1.90 3.33
N TYR A 14 23.18 -2.89 2.46
CA TYR A 14 23.11 -4.32 2.78
C TYR A 14 21.98 -4.68 3.76
N ASP A 15 20.80 -4.09 3.58
CA ASP A 15 19.64 -4.35 4.44
C ASP A 15 18.64 -5.35 3.84
N SER A 16 17.96 -6.09 4.70
CA SER A 16 16.92 -7.03 4.27
C SER A 16 15.65 -6.33 3.78
N PHE A 17 15.40 -5.09 4.18
CA PHE A 17 14.24 -4.28 3.80
C PHE A 17 14.47 -3.41 2.56
N THR A 18 15.69 -3.39 2.00
CA THR A 18 16.00 -2.64 0.77
C THR A 18 15.00 -2.94 -0.35
N TRP A 19 14.63 -4.22 -0.54
CA TRP A 19 13.69 -4.60 -1.61
C TRP A 19 12.23 -4.28 -1.30
N ASN A 20 11.85 -4.13 -0.03
CA ASN A 20 10.54 -3.60 0.34
C ASN A 20 10.44 -2.11 0.00
N LEU A 21 11.50 -1.34 0.29
CA LEU A 21 11.57 0.08 -0.06
C LEU A 21 11.60 0.29 -1.57
N TYR A 22 12.37 -0.54 -2.30
CA TYR A 22 12.33 -0.61 -3.76
C TYR A 22 10.90 -0.81 -4.28
N GLU A 23 10.20 -1.80 -3.73
CA GLU A 23 8.84 -2.12 -4.16
C GLU A 23 7.89 -0.93 -3.92
N TYR A 24 7.96 -0.28 -2.75
CA TYR A 24 7.13 0.88 -2.45
C TYR A 24 7.39 2.05 -3.41
N LEU A 25 8.65 2.35 -3.71
CA LEU A 25 9.02 3.37 -4.69
C LEU A 25 8.47 3.05 -6.09
N CYS A 26 8.60 1.80 -6.53
CA CYS A 26 8.04 1.36 -7.82
C CYS A 26 6.51 1.43 -7.86
N GLN A 27 5.83 1.04 -6.76
CA GLN A 27 4.37 1.10 -6.66
C GLN A 27 3.84 2.56 -6.72
N GLU A 28 4.61 3.52 -6.22
CA GLU A 28 4.32 4.96 -6.35
C GLU A 28 4.77 5.56 -7.70
N GLY A 29 5.25 4.73 -8.63
CA GLY A 29 5.51 5.10 -10.02
C GLY A 29 6.93 5.58 -10.32
N ALA A 30 7.89 5.33 -9.44
CA ALA A 30 9.30 5.58 -9.72
C ALA A 30 9.94 4.44 -10.54
N ASN A 31 10.92 4.80 -11.37
CA ASN A 31 11.87 3.88 -11.98
C ASN A 31 13.11 3.82 -11.09
N VAL A 32 13.38 2.67 -10.46
CA VAL A 32 14.37 2.57 -9.40
C VAL A 32 15.53 1.67 -9.83
N GLU A 33 16.76 2.18 -9.70
CA GLU A 33 17.99 1.41 -9.85
C GLU A 33 18.70 1.30 -8.49
N VAL A 34 19.08 0.08 -8.10
CA VAL A 34 19.62 -0.22 -6.76
C VAL A 34 21.09 -0.63 -6.87
N PHE A 35 21.95 0.01 -6.10
CA PHE A 35 23.38 -0.29 -6.05
C PHE A 35 23.86 -0.38 -4.62
N ARG A 36 24.71 -1.36 -4.33
CA ARG A 36 25.34 -1.50 -3.02
C ARG A 36 26.29 -0.33 -2.76
N ASN A 37 26.38 0.08 -1.50
CA ASN A 37 27.13 1.25 -1.06
C ASN A 37 28.66 1.21 -1.32
N ASP A 38 29.18 0.08 -1.79
CA ASP A 38 30.58 -0.15 -2.13
C ASP A 38 30.77 -0.69 -3.57
N GLN A 39 29.69 -0.78 -4.36
CA GLN A 39 29.69 -1.32 -5.73
C GLN A 39 29.26 -0.30 -6.80
N ILE A 40 29.20 0.98 -6.44
CA ILE A 40 28.98 2.10 -7.36
C ILE A 40 29.82 3.30 -6.92
N THR A 41 30.15 4.18 -7.85
CA THR A 41 30.87 5.42 -7.60
C THR A 41 29.99 6.64 -7.89
N ILE A 42 30.31 7.79 -7.28
CA ILE A 42 29.58 9.04 -7.52
C ILE A 42 29.52 9.43 -9.02
N PRO A 43 30.61 9.34 -9.81
CA PRO A 43 30.54 9.61 -11.25
C PRO A 43 29.60 8.68 -12.02
N GLU A 44 29.47 7.42 -11.60
CA GLU A 44 28.50 6.49 -12.20
C GLU A 44 27.07 6.90 -11.85
N ILE A 45 26.80 7.31 -10.60
CA ILE A 45 25.49 7.82 -10.19
C ILE A 45 25.12 9.08 -11.02
N GLU A 46 26.07 9.99 -11.27
CA GLU A 46 25.82 11.16 -12.12
C GLU A 46 25.44 10.78 -13.57
N GLN A 47 26.04 9.71 -14.10
CA GLN A 47 25.73 9.22 -15.45
C GLN A 47 24.32 8.65 -15.57
N LEU A 48 23.77 8.08 -14.49
CA LEU A 48 22.39 7.60 -14.42
C LEU A 48 21.36 8.74 -14.42
N LYS A 49 21.80 9.99 -14.15
CA LYS A 49 20.94 11.19 -14.09
C LYS A 49 19.70 10.99 -13.19
N PRO A 50 19.88 10.61 -11.91
CA PRO A 50 18.77 10.45 -10.99
C PRO A 50 18.02 11.77 -10.80
N ASP A 51 16.69 11.69 -10.72
CA ASP A 51 15.85 12.77 -10.24
C ASP A 51 15.89 12.86 -8.71
N VAL A 52 16.11 11.73 -8.03
CA VAL A 52 16.11 11.58 -6.57
C VAL A 52 17.12 10.49 -6.19
N VAL A 53 17.81 10.68 -5.07
CA VAL A 53 18.63 9.63 -4.45
C VAL A 53 17.98 9.17 -3.15
N VAL A 54 17.92 7.86 -2.93
CA VAL A 54 17.42 7.26 -1.69
C VAL A 54 18.55 6.45 -1.05
N ILE A 55 18.85 6.69 0.21
CA ILE A 55 19.80 5.92 1.01
C ILE A 55 18.99 4.93 1.86
N SER A 56 19.18 3.64 1.64
CA SER A 56 18.42 2.58 2.29
C SER A 56 18.74 2.46 3.78
N PRO A 57 17.94 1.67 4.52
CA PRO A 57 18.36 1.10 5.80
C PRO A 57 19.64 0.27 5.66
N GLY A 58 20.23 -0.11 6.79
CA GLY A 58 21.46 -0.89 6.84
C GLY A 58 21.87 -1.22 8.27
N PRO A 59 22.58 -2.33 8.50
CA PRO A 59 23.15 -2.64 9.80
C PRO A 59 24.41 -1.80 10.06
N GLY A 60 24.84 -1.74 11.32
CA GLY A 60 26.10 -1.12 11.72
C GLY A 60 25.97 0.37 12.00
N HIS A 61 27.05 1.11 11.75
CA HIS A 61 27.15 2.54 12.03
C HIS A 61 27.44 3.34 10.74
N PRO A 62 26.85 4.54 10.57
CA PRO A 62 27.08 5.41 9.40
C PRO A 62 28.54 5.85 9.16
N ARG A 63 29.47 5.59 10.07
CA ARG A 63 30.91 5.92 9.89
C ARG A 63 31.69 4.76 9.27
N THR A 64 31.28 3.54 9.58
CA THR A 64 32.07 2.33 9.31
C THR A 64 31.44 1.45 8.25
N ASP A 65 30.10 1.48 8.13
CA ASP A 65 29.36 0.44 7.39
C ASP A 65 28.53 0.99 6.22
N SER A 66 28.47 2.33 6.03
CA SER A 66 27.60 2.96 5.03
C SER A 66 28.25 3.21 3.66
N GLY A 67 29.48 2.74 3.44
CA GLY A 67 30.21 2.95 2.18
C GLY A 67 30.16 4.40 1.69
N ILE A 68 29.83 4.61 0.41
CA ILE A 68 29.75 5.94 -0.20
C ILE A 68 28.53 6.77 0.22
N SER A 69 27.61 6.25 1.05
CA SER A 69 26.30 6.90 1.31
C SER A 69 26.43 8.34 1.80
N ARG A 70 27.40 8.62 2.66
CA ARG A 70 27.67 9.98 3.17
C ARG A 70 28.26 10.90 2.10
N ASP A 71 29.19 10.37 1.31
CA ASP A 71 29.77 11.11 0.18
C ASP A 71 28.71 11.45 -0.86
N VAL A 72 27.76 10.55 -1.12
CA VAL A 72 26.59 10.76 -1.97
C VAL A 72 25.72 11.90 -1.43
N ILE A 73 25.41 11.91 -0.13
CA ILE A 73 24.67 13.02 0.50
C ILE A 73 25.42 14.35 0.31
N SER A 74 26.73 14.38 0.57
CA SER A 74 27.55 15.59 0.42
C SER A 74 27.64 16.07 -1.02
N HIS A 75 27.69 15.15 -1.98
CA HIS A 75 27.82 15.45 -3.39
C HIS A 75 26.53 15.96 -4.03
N PHE A 76 25.38 15.37 -3.67
CA PHE A 76 24.08 15.72 -4.23
C PHE A 76 23.33 16.82 -3.47
N LYS A 77 23.84 17.27 -2.32
CA LYS A 77 23.27 18.43 -1.59
C LYS A 77 23.13 19.65 -2.50
N GLY A 78 21.93 20.22 -2.55
CA GLY A 78 21.65 21.39 -3.39
C GLY A 78 21.62 21.12 -4.90
N LYS A 79 21.66 19.84 -5.33
CA LYS A 79 21.52 19.44 -6.74
C LYS A 79 20.17 18.77 -6.99
N ILE A 80 19.88 17.71 -6.23
CA ILE A 80 18.66 16.92 -6.33
C ILE A 80 18.18 16.50 -4.93
N PRO A 81 16.92 16.08 -4.76
CA PRO A 81 16.43 15.53 -3.51
C PRO A 81 17.22 14.29 -3.06
N VAL A 82 17.55 14.23 -1.77
CA VAL A 82 18.19 13.05 -1.13
C VAL A 82 17.37 12.63 0.08
N PHE A 83 16.88 11.39 0.08
CA PHE A 83 16.10 10.85 1.19
C PHE A 83 16.80 9.69 1.87
N GLY A 84 16.68 9.57 3.19
CA GLY A 84 17.33 8.50 3.96
C GLY A 84 16.36 7.75 4.86
N VAL A 85 16.44 6.42 4.88
CA VAL A 85 15.63 5.56 5.77
C VAL A 85 16.55 4.82 6.74
N CYS A 86 16.24 4.86 8.04
CA CYS A 86 17.00 4.22 9.10
C CYS A 86 18.50 4.61 9.05
N MET A 87 19.39 3.73 8.59
CA MET A 87 20.80 4.04 8.31
C MET A 87 20.95 5.28 7.40
N GLY A 88 20.08 5.44 6.40
CA GLY A 88 20.11 6.64 5.55
C GLY A 88 19.87 7.94 6.32
N GLN A 89 18.95 7.96 7.30
CA GLN A 89 18.79 9.12 8.18
C GLN A 89 20.03 9.35 9.05
N GLN A 90 20.63 8.27 9.56
CA GLN A 90 21.84 8.34 10.37
C GLN A 90 23.02 8.91 9.57
N CYS A 91 23.19 8.50 8.31
CA CYS A 91 24.15 9.09 7.39
C CYS A 91 23.92 10.60 7.18
N ILE A 92 22.66 11.03 7.00
CA ILE A 92 22.31 12.45 6.89
C ILE A 92 22.70 13.18 8.18
N PHE A 93 22.35 12.63 9.34
CA PHE A 93 22.61 13.25 10.63
C PHE A 93 24.10 13.49 10.86
N GLU A 94 24.93 12.48 10.57
CA GLU A 94 26.38 12.58 10.72
C GLU A 94 27.07 13.42 9.66
N GLU A 95 26.60 13.37 8.41
CA GLU A 95 27.19 14.17 7.34
C GLU A 95 27.09 15.68 7.62
N PHE A 96 26.09 16.07 8.42
CA PHE A 96 25.92 17.44 8.87
C PHE A 96 26.51 17.73 10.27
N GLY A 97 27.27 16.79 10.84
CA GLY A 97 28.04 16.98 12.06
C GLY A 97 27.36 16.56 13.35
N GLY A 98 26.28 15.79 13.28
CA GLY A 98 25.64 15.20 14.46
C GLY A 98 26.24 13.84 14.83
N ASP A 99 26.02 13.42 16.07
CA ASP A 99 26.40 12.10 16.56
C ASP A 99 25.21 11.13 16.54
N VAL A 100 25.48 9.92 16.07
CA VAL A 100 24.57 8.77 16.12
C VAL A 100 25.04 7.85 17.23
N GLU A 101 24.19 7.67 18.24
CA GLU A 101 24.52 6.88 19.43
C GLU A 101 23.37 5.92 19.77
N TYR A 102 23.55 5.12 20.81
CA TYR A 102 22.52 4.22 21.31
C TYR A 102 21.25 4.99 21.69
N ALA A 103 20.10 4.60 21.12
CA ALA A 103 18.83 5.31 21.24
C ALA A 103 18.17 5.21 22.63
N GLY A 104 18.78 4.49 23.58
CA GLY A 104 18.24 4.23 24.93
C GLY A 104 17.39 2.96 25.03
N GLU A 105 16.75 2.55 23.93
CA GLU A 105 15.94 1.34 23.83
C GLU A 105 16.19 0.59 22.51
N ILE A 106 16.12 -0.74 22.53
CA ILE A 106 16.18 -1.59 21.34
C ILE A 106 14.75 -1.98 20.96
N VAL A 107 14.29 -1.50 19.80
CA VAL A 107 12.95 -1.77 19.29
C VAL A 107 13.07 -2.33 17.88
N HIS A 108 12.96 -3.66 17.75
CA HIS A 108 12.98 -4.37 16.48
C HIS A 108 11.62 -5.01 16.20
N GLY A 109 11.00 -4.64 15.07
CA GLY A 109 9.73 -5.21 14.60
C GLY A 109 8.51 -4.79 15.40
N LYS A 110 8.61 -3.73 16.22
CA LYS A 110 7.48 -3.15 16.94
C LYS A 110 7.17 -1.76 16.41
N THR A 111 5.92 -1.35 16.60
CA THR A 111 5.47 -0.01 16.24
C THR A 111 5.66 0.97 17.39
N SER A 112 5.82 2.25 17.05
CA SER A 112 5.72 3.37 17.97
C SER A 112 4.90 4.47 17.30
N THR A 113 4.14 5.23 18.07
CA THR A 113 3.50 6.44 17.57
C THR A 113 4.54 7.54 17.39
N VAL A 114 4.35 8.37 16.37
CA VAL A 114 5.21 9.55 16.14
C VAL A 114 4.39 10.82 16.01
N LYS A 115 4.92 11.90 16.59
CA LYS A 115 4.46 13.26 16.36
C LYS A 115 5.35 13.90 15.31
N HIS A 116 4.75 14.54 14.31
CA HIS A 116 5.48 15.08 13.18
C HIS A 116 4.99 16.47 12.77
N ASP A 117 5.77 17.17 11.96
CA ASP A 117 5.52 18.57 11.57
C ASP A 117 4.51 18.76 10.43
N ASN A 118 4.06 17.67 9.80
CA ASN A 118 3.12 17.64 8.67
C ASN A 118 3.66 18.35 7.41
N LYS A 119 4.99 18.35 7.24
CA LYS A 119 5.71 18.89 6.08
C LYS A 119 6.57 17.80 5.44
N GLY A 120 7.11 18.10 4.26
CA GLY A 120 8.02 17.19 3.55
C GLY A 120 7.41 15.79 3.40
N MET A 121 8.15 14.77 3.83
CA MET A 121 7.74 13.38 3.87
C MET A 121 6.43 13.13 4.65
N PHE A 122 6.13 13.95 5.66
CA PHE A 122 4.95 13.82 6.52
C PHE A 122 3.72 14.61 6.05
N LYS A 123 3.77 15.23 4.87
CA LYS A 123 2.66 16.03 4.35
C LYS A 123 1.37 15.20 4.25
N ASN A 124 0.31 15.68 4.88
CA ASN A 124 -1.01 15.04 4.98
C ASN A 124 -1.03 13.68 5.70
N VAL A 125 0.06 13.30 6.38
CA VAL A 125 0.07 12.13 7.25
C VAL A 125 -0.70 12.47 8.54
N PRO A 126 -1.58 11.60 9.06
CA PRO A 126 -2.23 11.82 10.36
C PRO A 126 -1.22 11.83 11.51
N GLN A 127 -1.48 12.67 12.52
CA GLN A 127 -0.67 12.64 13.74
C GLN A 127 -0.83 11.30 14.49
N ASP A 128 0.17 10.97 15.30
CA ASP A 128 0.21 9.74 16.10
C ASP A 128 0.14 8.44 15.27
N VAL A 129 0.54 8.53 13.99
CA VAL A 129 0.67 7.40 13.07
C VAL A 129 1.60 6.33 13.64
N ALA A 130 1.22 5.06 13.52
CA ALA A 130 2.05 3.94 13.96
C ALA A 130 3.16 3.67 12.93
N VAL A 131 4.42 3.70 13.37
CA VAL A 131 5.59 3.44 12.51
C VAL A 131 6.46 2.31 13.04
N THR A 132 7.00 1.48 12.15
CA THR A 132 7.80 0.30 12.50
C THR A 132 9.27 0.64 12.68
N ARG A 133 9.86 0.18 13.79
CA ARG A 133 11.25 0.43 14.16
C ARG A 133 12.09 -0.84 14.09
N TYR A 134 13.32 -0.71 13.59
CA TYR A 134 14.33 -1.76 13.54
C TYR A 134 15.73 -1.24 13.91
N HIS A 135 15.81 -0.26 14.81
CA HIS A 135 17.06 0.44 15.11
C HIS A 135 17.40 0.40 16.61
N SER A 136 18.70 0.28 16.89
CA SER A 136 19.31 0.46 18.21
C SER A 136 20.07 1.78 18.32
N LEU A 137 20.45 2.37 17.18
CA LEU A 137 21.12 3.66 17.09
C LEU A 137 20.15 4.74 16.58
N ALA A 138 20.37 5.98 16.99
CA ALA A 138 19.65 7.15 16.48
C ALA A 138 20.50 8.41 16.67
N GLY A 139 20.20 9.46 15.90
CA GLY A 139 20.78 10.78 16.13
C GLY A 139 20.42 11.31 17.52
N THR A 140 21.37 11.95 18.21
CA THR A 140 21.13 12.48 19.55
C THR A 140 20.63 13.93 19.52
N LEU A 141 19.75 14.28 20.47
CA LEU A 141 19.30 15.68 20.62
C LEU A 141 20.43 16.64 21.01
N LYS A 142 21.45 16.16 21.72
CA LYS A 142 22.56 16.99 22.21
C LYS A 142 23.50 17.42 21.08
N SER A 143 23.66 16.58 20.08
CA SER A 143 24.51 16.83 18.91
C SER A 143 23.70 17.24 17.68
N LEU A 144 22.47 17.75 17.83
CA LEU A 144 21.65 18.13 16.67
C LEU A 144 22.32 19.30 15.91
N PRO A 145 22.69 19.13 14.63
CA PRO A 145 23.30 20.22 13.87
C PRO A 145 22.35 21.38 13.60
N ASP A 146 22.86 22.61 13.63
CA ASP A 146 22.07 23.83 13.39
C ASP A 146 21.42 23.89 12.00
N CYS A 147 21.98 23.18 11.01
CA CYS A 147 21.41 23.11 9.67
C CYS A 147 20.29 22.08 9.53
N LEU A 148 20.09 21.22 10.52
CA LEU A 148 19.00 20.24 10.57
C LEU A 148 17.88 20.72 11.50
N GLU A 149 16.66 20.32 11.17
CA GLU A 149 15.51 20.41 12.05
C GLU A 149 14.87 19.04 12.22
N ILE A 150 14.27 18.80 13.39
CA ILE A 150 13.61 17.52 13.68
C ILE A 150 12.18 17.57 13.17
N THR A 151 11.83 16.63 12.30
CA THR A 151 10.52 16.56 11.65
C THR A 151 9.58 15.53 12.28
N ALA A 152 10.12 14.53 13.00
CA ALA A 152 9.32 13.59 13.78
C ALA A 152 10.02 13.11 15.05
N ARG A 153 9.25 12.82 16.11
CA ARG A 153 9.74 12.24 17.37
C ARG A 153 8.76 11.23 17.97
N THR A 154 9.26 10.27 18.73
CA THR A 154 8.42 9.47 19.64
C THR A 154 8.01 10.28 20.88
N ASP A 155 7.05 9.79 21.66
CA ASP A 155 6.65 10.41 22.92
C ASP A 155 7.79 10.54 23.94
N ASN A 156 8.75 9.63 23.92
CA ASN A 156 9.95 9.67 24.77
C ASN A 156 11.07 10.56 24.19
N GLY A 157 10.80 11.29 23.10
CA GLY A 157 11.71 12.28 22.52
C GLY A 157 12.78 11.73 21.59
N ILE A 158 12.73 10.45 21.21
CA ILE A 158 13.66 9.85 20.23
C ILE A 158 13.43 10.51 18.88
N ILE A 159 14.51 10.90 18.20
CA ILE A 159 14.45 11.51 16.87
C ILE A 159 14.03 10.45 15.85
N MET A 160 12.88 10.67 15.20
CA MET A 160 12.32 9.76 14.20
C MET A 160 12.30 10.34 12.78
N GLY A 161 12.58 11.63 12.63
CA GLY A 161 12.69 12.32 11.36
C GLY A 161 13.58 13.55 11.47
N VAL A 162 14.41 13.82 10.46
CA VAL A 162 15.18 15.07 10.34
C VAL A 162 15.14 15.59 8.92
N ARG A 163 15.20 16.91 8.77
CA ARG A 163 15.22 17.61 7.48
C ARG A 163 16.28 18.72 7.51
N HIS A 164 17.04 18.86 6.44
CA HIS A 164 17.95 19.99 6.30
C HIS A 164 17.14 21.27 6.03
N LYS A 165 17.48 22.40 6.66
CA LYS A 165 16.68 23.63 6.57
C LYS A 165 16.67 24.28 5.18
N LYS A 166 17.77 24.11 4.43
CA LYS A 166 17.97 24.69 3.09
C LYS A 166 17.79 23.69 1.93
N TYR A 167 18.62 22.64 1.90
CA TYR A 167 18.62 21.64 0.84
C TYR A 167 17.50 20.62 1.00
N THR A 168 17.02 20.11 -0.14
CA THR A 168 16.02 19.05 -0.23
C THR A 168 16.58 17.70 0.27
N ILE A 169 16.83 17.62 1.56
CA ILE A 169 17.38 16.45 2.24
C ILE A 169 16.54 16.18 3.48
N GLU A 170 15.96 15.00 3.55
CA GLU A 170 15.12 14.57 4.66
C GLU A 170 15.30 13.07 4.90
N GLY A 171 15.29 12.64 6.15
CA GLY A 171 15.34 11.22 6.47
C GLY A 171 14.43 10.87 7.63
N VAL A 172 14.09 9.59 7.72
CA VAL A 172 13.28 8.99 8.78
C VAL A 172 14.01 7.83 9.43
N GLN A 173 13.89 7.69 10.75
CA GLN A 173 14.57 6.64 11.52
C GLN A 173 13.80 5.30 11.47
N PHE A 174 12.48 5.37 11.28
CA PHE A 174 11.60 4.21 11.11
C PHE A 174 11.58 3.75 9.65
N HIS A 175 10.90 2.62 9.40
CA HIS A 175 10.80 1.99 8.09
C HIS A 175 9.43 2.25 7.45
N PRO A 176 9.26 3.28 6.59
CA PRO A 176 8.00 3.55 5.88
C PRO A 176 7.56 2.39 4.99
N GLU A 177 8.48 1.55 4.54
CA GLU A 177 8.24 0.38 3.70
C GLU A 177 7.73 -0.85 4.48
N SER A 178 7.69 -0.77 5.81
CA SER A 178 7.21 -1.89 6.62
C SER A 178 5.69 -1.99 6.60
N ILE A 179 5.17 -3.21 6.51
CA ILE A 179 3.72 -3.48 6.47
C ILE A 179 2.95 -2.97 7.70
N LEU A 180 3.63 -2.82 8.84
CA LEU A 180 3.03 -2.30 10.08
C LEU A 180 3.16 -0.77 10.21
N THR A 181 3.84 -0.10 9.26
CA THR A 181 3.89 1.35 9.20
C THR A 181 2.67 1.86 8.45
N GLU A 182 1.85 2.64 9.15
CA GLU A 182 0.71 3.34 8.56
C GLU A 182 1.18 4.47 7.64
N GLU A 183 0.42 4.71 6.57
CA GLU A 183 0.69 5.78 5.59
C GLU A 183 2.07 5.72 4.89
N GLY A 184 2.76 4.58 4.93
CA GLY A 184 4.06 4.39 4.27
C GLY A 184 4.05 4.78 2.78
N HIS A 185 3.03 4.37 2.04
CA HIS A 185 2.81 4.77 0.65
C HIS A 185 2.67 6.29 0.48
N LEU A 186 1.93 6.96 1.36
CA LEU A 186 1.78 8.41 1.31
C LEU A 186 3.11 9.12 1.58
N MET A 187 3.90 8.63 2.53
CA MET A 187 5.24 9.15 2.79
C MET A 187 6.17 8.98 1.58
N ILE A 188 6.16 7.81 0.94
CA ILE A 188 6.95 7.57 -0.27
C ILE A 188 6.45 8.43 -1.45
N GLN A 189 5.15 8.61 -1.58
CA GLN A 189 4.58 9.52 -2.57
C GLN A 189 5.02 10.97 -2.33
N ASN A 190 5.08 11.41 -1.07
CA ASN A 190 5.52 12.74 -0.71
C ASN A 190 6.96 12.99 -1.14
N ILE A 191 7.89 12.06 -0.91
CA ILE A 191 9.30 12.24 -1.31
C ILE A 191 9.46 12.26 -2.83
N LEU A 192 8.68 11.47 -3.58
CA LEU A 192 8.71 11.44 -5.04
C LEU A 192 8.09 12.70 -5.70
N ASN A 193 7.24 13.41 -4.96
CA ASN A 193 6.63 14.66 -5.42
C ASN A 193 7.55 15.89 -5.28
N VAL A 194 8.69 15.73 -4.62
CA VAL A 194 9.67 16.80 -4.42
C VAL A 194 10.68 16.79 -5.57
N SER A 195 11.14 17.97 -5.99
CA SER A 195 12.13 18.14 -7.07
C SER A 195 13.11 19.26 -6.74
N GLY A 196 14.27 19.24 -7.40
CA GLY A 196 15.30 20.26 -7.17
C GLY A 196 16.07 20.09 -5.85
N GLY A 197 17.16 20.83 -5.75
CA GLY A 197 18.10 20.74 -4.63
C GLY A 197 17.71 21.57 -3.41
N TYR A 198 16.70 22.43 -3.49
CA TYR A 198 16.30 23.37 -2.45
C TYR A 198 14.79 23.28 -2.12
N TRP A 199 14.43 23.39 -0.84
CA TRP A 199 13.01 23.36 -0.42
C TRP A 199 12.19 24.51 -1.00
N GLU A 200 12.81 25.65 -1.30
CA GLU A 200 12.16 26.81 -1.91
C GLU A 200 11.57 26.49 -3.29
N GLU A 201 12.19 25.58 -4.04
CA GLU A 201 11.70 25.10 -5.34
C GLU A 201 10.38 24.31 -5.20
N ASN A 202 10.08 23.84 -3.99
CA ASN A 202 8.94 23.00 -3.66
C ASN A 202 7.82 23.74 -2.92
N ALA A 203 8.02 25.02 -2.56
CA ALA A 203 7.07 25.79 -1.77
C ALA A 203 5.70 25.98 -2.48
N ASN A 204 5.71 26.03 -3.80
CA ASN A 204 4.51 26.17 -4.64
C ASN A 204 4.03 24.83 -5.25
N GLY A 205 4.80 23.76 -5.04
CA GLY A 205 4.54 22.41 -5.56
C GLY A 205 3.53 21.64 -4.72
N ALA A 206 2.33 22.19 -4.53
CA ALA A 206 1.22 21.36 -4.08
C ALA A 206 0.82 20.44 -5.24
N ALA A 207 1.51 19.30 -5.39
CA ALA A 207 0.88 18.15 -6.02
C ALA A 207 -0.40 17.89 -5.20
N GLN A 208 -1.55 18.28 -5.73
CA GLN A 208 -2.82 17.79 -5.23
C GLN A 208 -2.70 16.27 -5.26
N ARG A 209 -2.85 15.62 -4.09
CA ARG A 209 -2.97 14.16 -4.00
C ARG A 209 -3.98 13.77 -5.07
N LYS A 210 -3.52 13.13 -6.15
CA LYS A 210 -4.43 12.63 -7.18
C LYS A 210 -5.22 11.54 -6.48
N GLU A 211 -6.50 11.81 -6.24
CA GLU A 211 -7.43 10.86 -5.66
C GLU A 211 -7.22 9.50 -6.33
N SER A 212 -6.89 8.49 -5.52
CA SER A 212 -6.61 7.16 -6.03
C SER A 212 -7.85 6.59 -6.70
N ILE A 213 -7.66 5.64 -7.61
CA ILE A 213 -8.80 4.98 -8.23
C ILE A 213 -9.68 4.28 -7.19
N LEU A 214 -9.10 3.75 -6.10
CA LEU A 214 -9.84 3.11 -5.03
C LEU A 214 -10.64 4.12 -4.19
N GLU A 215 -10.10 5.31 -3.94
CA GLU A 215 -10.83 6.41 -3.28
C GLU A 215 -12.03 6.87 -4.12
N LYS A 216 -11.84 7.04 -5.44
CA LYS A 216 -12.93 7.34 -6.38
C LYS A 216 -14.03 6.30 -6.32
N ILE A 217 -13.63 5.02 -6.36
CA ILE A 217 -14.54 3.89 -6.25
C ILE A 217 -15.28 3.95 -4.91
N TYR A 218 -14.56 4.07 -3.80
CA TYR A 218 -15.13 4.14 -2.46
C TYR A 218 -16.16 5.28 -2.32
N ALA A 219 -15.80 6.48 -2.75
CA ALA A 219 -16.66 7.66 -2.69
C ALA A 219 -17.95 7.47 -3.50
N GLN A 220 -17.86 6.88 -4.70
CA GLN A 220 -19.05 6.59 -5.51
C GLN A 220 -19.89 5.46 -4.90
N ARG A 221 -19.27 4.35 -4.47
CA ARG A 221 -20.00 3.21 -3.92
C ARG A 221 -20.72 3.57 -2.61
N ARG A 222 -20.18 4.49 -1.81
CA ARG A 222 -20.90 5.07 -0.66
C ARG A 222 -22.20 5.74 -1.08
N LYS A 223 -22.18 6.58 -2.13
CA LYS A 223 -23.40 7.23 -2.66
C LYS A 223 -24.39 6.21 -3.20
N ASP A 224 -23.89 5.21 -3.92
CA ASP A 224 -24.73 4.15 -4.50
C ASP A 224 -25.48 3.37 -3.40
N TYR A 225 -24.79 2.99 -2.32
CA TYR A 225 -25.42 2.26 -1.21
C TYR A 225 -26.23 3.15 -0.27
N GLU A 226 -25.88 4.43 -0.11
CA GLU A 226 -26.74 5.38 0.60
C GLU A 226 -28.11 5.51 -0.08
N PHE A 227 -28.14 5.53 -1.42
CA PHE A 227 -29.39 5.49 -2.17
C PHE A 227 -30.10 4.13 -2.03
N GLU A 228 -29.40 3.02 -2.25
CA GLU A 228 -29.98 1.67 -2.25
C GLU A 228 -30.55 1.28 -0.87
N MET A 229 -29.84 1.60 0.22
CA MET A 229 -30.25 1.29 1.59
C MET A 229 -31.48 2.07 2.06
N ASN A 230 -31.87 3.14 1.36
CA ASN A 230 -33.07 3.93 1.66
C ASN A 230 -34.32 3.43 0.90
N ARG A 231 -34.15 2.57 -0.10
CA ARG A 231 -35.26 2.06 -0.92
C ARG A 231 -36.09 1.01 -0.15
N PRO A 232 -37.44 1.11 -0.12
CA PRO A 232 -38.29 0.08 0.48
C PRO A 232 -38.03 -1.32 -0.09
N GLY A 233 -37.95 -2.34 0.76
CA GLY A 233 -37.61 -3.73 0.38
C GLY A 233 -36.11 -3.96 0.20
N ARG A 234 -35.30 -2.91 0.38
CA ARG A 234 -33.85 -2.92 0.23
C ARG A 234 -33.16 -2.23 1.40
N ARG A 235 -33.88 -1.89 2.46
CA ARG A 235 -33.27 -1.36 3.69
C ARG A 235 -32.50 -2.47 4.39
N PHE A 236 -31.53 -2.09 5.22
CA PHE A 236 -30.77 -3.08 6.00
C PHE A 236 -31.70 -4.01 6.81
N ALA A 237 -32.72 -3.44 7.47
CA ALA A 237 -33.73 -4.20 8.20
C ALA A 237 -34.58 -5.14 7.32
N ASP A 238 -34.87 -4.77 6.06
CA ASP A 238 -35.60 -5.63 5.13
C ASP A 238 -34.75 -6.87 4.78
N LEU A 239 -33.45 -6.67 4.55
CA LEU A 239 -32.51 -7.77 4.28
C LEU A 239 -32.32 -8.66 5.52
N GLU A 240 -32.26 -8.09 6.72
CA GLU A 240 -32.17 -8.88 7.96
C GLU A 240 -33.43 -9.74 8.14
N LEU A 241 -34.60 -9.18 7.82
CA LEU A 241 -35.86 -9.93 7.81
C LEU A 241 -35.80 -11.08 6.79
N TYR A 242 -35.36 -10.84 5.56
CA TYR A 242 -35.23 -11.89 4.55
C TYR A 242 -34.27 -13.01 4.96
N LEU A 243 -33.17 -12.67 5.65
CA LEU A 243 -32.26 -13.68 6.19
C LEU A 243 -32.95 -14.49 7.29
N SER A 244 -33.68 -13.84 8.21
CA SER A 244 -34.41 -14.52 9.28
C SER A 244 -35.54 -15.42 8.77
N MET A 245 -36.14 -15.09 7.62
CA MET A 245 -37.14 -15.90 6.92
C MET A 245 -36.54 -17.11 6.19
N GLY A 246 -35.21 -17.29 6.21
CA GLY A 246 -34.54 -18.41 5.56
C GLY A 246 -34.53 -18.31 4.03
N LEU A 247 -34.64 -17.10 3.47
CA LEU A 247 -34.68 -16.91 2.00
C LEU A 247 -33.32 -17.08 1.32
N ALA A 248 -32.23 -17.11 2.10
CA ALA A 248 -30.88 -17.27 1.58
C ALA A 248 -30.61 -18.73 1.18
N PRO A 249 -30.11 -19.02 -0.05
CA PRO A 249 -29.82 -20.38 -0.50
C PRO A 249 -28.86 -21.15 0.42
N PRO A 250 -28.84 -22.51 0.42
CA PRO A 250 -27.90 -23.28 1.24
C PRO A 250 -26.45 -22.90 1.00
N LEU A 251 -25.72 -22.65 2.10
CA LEU A 251 -24.32 -22.23 2.11
C LEU A 251 -23.38 -23.45 2.14
N ILE A 252 -22.25 -23.34 1.44
CA ILE A 252 -21.11 -24.27 1.54
C ILE A 252 -19.95 -23.55 2.23
N ASN A 253 -19.28 -24.21 3.17
CA ASN A 253 -18.07 -23.67 3.77
C ASN A 253 -16.94 -23.55 2.73
N PHE A 254 -16.43 -22.33 2.56
CA PHE A 254 -15.37 -22.03 1.59
C PHE A 254 -14.08 -22.82 1.85
N TYR A 255 -13.61 -22.90 3.09
CA TYR A 255 -12.38 -23.61 3.43
C TYR A 255 -12.51 -25.11 3.15
N ASP A 256 -13.60 -25.73 3.64
CA ASP A 256 -13.86 -27.16 3.43
C ASP A 256 -13.93 -27.50 1.93
N ARG A 257 -14.46 -26.59 1.12
CA ARG A 257 -14.52 -26.76 -0.34
C ARG A 257 -13.15 -26.75 -1.00
N LEU A 258 -12.24 -25.88 -0.55
CA LEU A 258 -10.86 -25.86 -1.04
C LEU A 258 -10.11 -27.13 -0.61
N GLU A 259 -10.23 -27.49 0.66
CA GLU A 259 -9.61 -28.68 1.25
C GLU A 259 -10.07 -29.97 0.56
N GLN A 260 -11.33 -30.05 0.16
CA GLN A 260 -11.86 -31.20 -0.59
C GLN A 260 -11.09 -31.45 -1.90
N ASN A 261 -10.73 -30.38 -2.63
CA ASN A 261 -9.93 -30.52 -3.86
C ASN A 261 -8.48 -30.88 -3.53
N ILE A 262 -7.88 -30.19 -2.55
CA ILE A 262 -6.49 -30.39 -2.13
C ILE A 262 -6.26 -31.81 -1.64
N SER A 263 -7.14 -32.30 -0.76
CA SER A 263 -7.12 -33.66 -0.21
C SER A 263 -7.30 -34.75 -1.26
N ALA A 264 -7.97 -34.43 -2.38
CA ALA A 264 -8.10 -35.33 -3.53
C ALA A 264 -6.87 -35.28 -4.46
N GLY A 265 -5.78 -34.62 -4.06
CA GLY A 265 -4.57 -34.45 -4.87
C GLY A 265 -4.74 -33.50 -6.05
N LYS A 266 -5.76 -32.62 -6.01
CA LYS A 266 -6.06 -31.65 -7.08
C LYS A 266 -5.74 -30.23 -6.63
N VAL A 267 -5.38 -29.39 -7.58
CA VAL A 267 -5.27 -27.94 -7.34
C VAL A 267 -6.67 -27.36 -7.13
N ALA A 268 -6.85 -26.58 -6.06
CA ALA A 268 -8.08 -25.83 -5.84
C ALA A 268 -8.09 -24.58 -6.74
N ILE A 269 -8.91 -24.60 -7.79
CA ILE A 269 -9.00 -23.49 -8.75
C ILE A 269 -10.15 -22.55 -8.36
N LEU A 270 -9.84 -21.25 -8.27
CA LEU A 270 -10.79 -20.15 -8.17
C LEU A 270 -10.93 -19.52 -9.56
N SER A 271 -12.08 -19.64 -10.19
CA SER A 271 -12.37 -19.03 -11.50
C SER A 271 -13.15 -17.72 -11.32
N GLU A 272 -12.96 -16.75 -12.21
CA GLU A 272 -13.52 -15.41 -12.07
C GLU A 272 -14.35 -15.02 -13.30
N ILE A 273 -15.60 -14.62 -13.09
CA ILE A 273 -16.52 -14.09 -14.12
C ILE A 273 -16.42 -12.57 -14.10
N LYS A 274 -15.91 -11.97 -15.18
CA LYS A 274 -15.48 -10.56 -15.20
C LYS A 274 -15.68 -9.90 -16.56
N ARG A 275 -16.51 -8.86 -16.60
CA ARG A 275 -16.68 -8.05 -17.80
C ARG A 275 -15.64 -6.93 -17.93
N ALA A 276 -15.29 -6.28 -16.82
CA ALA A 276 -14.34 -5.18 -16.81
C ALA A 276 -13.52 -5.09 -15.51
N SER A 277 -12.53 -4.20 -15.48
CA SER A 277 -11.83 -3.79 -14.25
C SER A 277 -11.35 -2.35 -14.31
N PRO A 278 -11.10 -1.72 -13.14
CA PRO A 278 -10.49 -0.39 -13.09
C PRO A 278 -9.16 -0.28 -13.85
N SER A 279 -8.33 -1.34 -13.83
CA SER A 279 -6.99 -1.31 -14.41
C SER A 279 -6.94 -1.66 -15.90
N LYS A 280 -7.83 -2.54 -16.40
CA LYS A 280 -7.83 -2.99 -17.80
C LYS A 280 -8.98 -2.44 -18.65
N GLY A 281 -9.94 -1.73 -18.05
CA GLY A 281 -11.18 -1.37 -18.75
C GLY A 281 -12.01 -2.63 -19.05
N VAL A 282 -12.65 -2.67 -20.22
CA VAL A 282 -13.46 -3.81 -20.68
C VAL A 282 -12.55 -4.98 -21.05
N ILE A 283 -12.85 -6.17 -20.52
CA ILE A 283 -12.13 -7.43 -20.74
C ILE A 283 -12.99 -8.38 -21.59
N ASP A 284 -14.23 -8.61 -21.17
CA ASP A 284 -15.21 -9.45 -21.87
C ASP A 284 -16.60 -8.85 -21.65
N GLY A 285 -16.96 -7.83 -22.44
CA GLY A 285 -18.21 -7.08 -22.29
C GLY A 285 -19.48 -7.95 -22.40
N ASP A 286 -19.39 -9.08 -23.09
CA ASP A 286 -20.51 -9.98 -23.36
C ASP A 286 -20.54 -11.19 -22.40
N ALA A 287 -19.68 -11.21 -21.37
CA ALA A 287 -19.62 -12.31 -20.42
C ALA A 287 -21.00 -12.58 -19.79
N ASN A 288 -21.52 -13.79 -20.03
CA ASN A 288 -22.76 -14.26 -19.44
C ASN A 288 -22.47 -15.08 -18.17
N ALA A 289 -22.87 -14.54 -17.01
CA ALA A 289 -22.52 -15.11 -15.72
C ALA A 289 -23.07 -16.54 -15.51
N ALA A 290 -24.31 -16.81 -15.93
CA ALA A 290 -24.90 -18.14 -15.82
C ALA A 290 -24.16 -19.18 -16.68
N LYS A 291 -23.89 -18.84 -17.95
CA LYS A 291 -23.18 -19.74 -18.88
C LYS A 291 -21.76 -20.02 -18.42
N GLN A 292 -21.01 -18.99 -18.02
CA GLN A 292 -19.64 -19.16 -17.53
C GLN A 292 -19.61 -19.94 -16.21
N ALA A 293 -20.52 -19.66 -15.28
CA ALA A 293 -20.59 -20.39 -14.01
C ALA A 293 -20.83 -21.90 -14.23
N LEU A 294 -21.77 -22.26 -15.12
CA LEU A 294 -22.03 -23.65 -15.46
C LEU A 294 -20.81 -24.32 -16.11
N ASN A 295 -20.10 -23.62 -17.01
CA ASN A 295 -18.88 -24.13 -17.64
C ASN A 295 -17.78 -24.38 -16.61
N TYR A 296 -17.54 -23.43 -15.69
CA TYR A 296 -16.55 -23.59 -14.62
C TYR A 296 -16.93 -24.72 -13.66
N ALA A 297 -18.21 -24.81 -13.27
CA ALA A 297 -18.68 -25.87 -12.40
C ALA A 297 -18.50 -27.26 -13.03
N LYS A 298 -18.78 -27.41 -14.33
CA LYS A 298 -18.52 -28.64 -15.09
C LYS A 298 -17.02 -28.98 -15.21
N ALA A 299 -16.17 -27.96 -15.20
CA ALA A 299 -14.71 -28.14 -15.19
C ALA A 299 -14.17 -28.55 -13.80
N GLY A 300 -15.02 -28.62 -12.76
CA GLY A 300 -14.61 -29.08 -11.43
C GLY A 300 -13.83 -28.06 -10.62
N VAL A 301 -14.01 -26.76 -10.89
CA VAL A 301 -13.36 -25.70 -10.10
C VAL A 301 -13.83 -25.75 -8.64
N ALA A 302 -13.01 -25.23 -7.73
CA ALA A 302 -13.37 -25.20 -6.31
C ALA A 302 -14.32 -24.02 -6.02
N THR A 303 -14.10 -22.87 -6.66
CA THR A 303 -14.85 -21.63 -6.42
C THR A 303 -15.03 -20.83 -7.70
N ILE A 304 -16.16 -20.14 -7.80
CA ILE A 304 -16.47 -19.17 -8.85
C ILE A 304 -16.66 -17.81 -8.19
N SER A 305 -15.75 -16.88 -8.46
CA SER A 305 -15.82 -15.46 -8.13
C SER A 305 -16.66 -14.73 -9.17
N VAL A 306 -17.68 -13.99 -8.74
CA VAL A 306 -18.54 -13.19 -9.61
C VAL A 306 -18.37 -11.73 -9.25
N LEU A 307 -17.96 -10.90 -10.22
CA LEU A 307 -17.85 -9.46 -10.00
C LEU A 307 -19.22 -8.81 -10.13
N THR A 308 -19.67 -8.13 -9.08
CA THR A 308 -21.05 -7.61 -9.01
C THR A 308 -21.16 -6.09 -9.13
N GLU A 309 -20.05 -5.39 -9.36
CA GLU A 309 -20.06 -3.93 -9.27
C GLU A 309 -20.43 -3.27 -10.62
N PRO A 310 -21.43 -2.37 -10.68
CA PRO A 310 -21.95 -1.84 -11.94
C PRO A 310 -21.00 -0.93 -12.75
N THR A 311 -20.22 -0.08 -12.09
CA THR A 311 -19.52 1.02 -12.77
C THR A 311 -18.20 0.56 -13.39
N TRP A 312 -17.32 -0.03 -12.58
CA TRP A 312 -15.96 -0.43 -12.92
C TRP A 312 -15.82 -1.91 -13.27
N PHE A 313 -16.63 -2.79 -12.68
CA PHE A 313 -16.64 -4.21 -13.07
C PHE A 313 -17.67 -4.54 -14.16
N LYS A 314 -18.62 -3.64 -14.41
CA LYS A 314 -19.77 -3.87 -15.32
C LYS A 314 -20.57 -5.12 -14.93
N GLY A 315 -20.57 -5.46 -13.64
CA GLY A 315 -21.35 -6.54 -13.05
C GLY A 315 -22.61 -6.01 -12.37
N ASN A 316 -23.43 -6.90 -11.82
CA ASN A 316 -24.55 -6.55 -10.96
C ASN A 316 -24.86 -7.70 -10.00
N ILE A 317 -25.76 -7.48 -9.04
CA ILE A 317 -26.13 -8.53 -8.09
C ILE A 317 -26.89 -9.68 -8.76
N GLN A 318 -27.64 -9.42 -9.84
CA GLN A 318 -28.32 -10.48 -10.59
C GLN A 318 -27.34 -11.44 -11.26
N ASP A 319 -26.14 -10.99 -11.65
CA ASP A 319 -25.09 -11.88 -12.17
C ASP A 319 -24.70 -12.95 -11.15
N LEU A 320 -24.60 -12.59 -9.86
CA LEU A 320 -24.34 -13.51 -8.77
C LEU A 320 -25.51 -14.50 -8.60
N GLU A 321 -26.75 -14.00 -8.60
CA GLU A 321 -27.96 -14.81 -8.46
C GLU A 321 -28.10 -15.84 -9.60
N VAL A 322 -27.90 -15.42 -10.85
CA VAL A 322 -28.03 -16.33 -12.01
C VAL A 322 -26.84 -17.28 -12.12
N ALA A 323 -25.63 -16.84 -11.76
CA ALA A 323 -24.47 -17.73 -11.66
C ALA A 323 -24.70 -18.81 -10.59
N ARG A 324 -25.24 -18.44 -9.43
CA ARG A 324 -25.58 -19.37 -8.36
C ARG A 324 -26.69 -20.33 -8.80
N LYS A 325 -27.79 -19.83 -9.37
CA LYS A 325 -28.90 -20.67 -9.85
C LYS A 325 -28.47 -21.66 -10.95
N ALA A 326 -27.58 -21.23 -11.84
CA ALA A 326 -27.07 -22.09 -12.93
C ALA A 326 -26.32 -23.34 -12.43
N ILE A 327 -25.83 -23.32 -11.17
CA ILE A 327 -25.05 -24.41 -10.59
C ILE A 327 -25.78 -25.12 -9.43
N ASP A 328 -27.04 -24.80 -9.15
CA ASP A 328 -27.82 -25.41 -8.05
C ASP A 328 -27.91 -26.93 -8.16
N SER A 329 -28.08 -27.44 -9.38
CA SER A 329 -28.20 -28.87 -9.65
C SER A 329 -26.86 -29.55 -9.93
N VAL A 330 -25.74 -28.82 -9.92
CA VAL A 330 -24.43 -29.40 -10.18
C VAL A 330 -23.99 -30.20 -8.96
N ALA A 331 -23.82 -31.51 -9.14
CA ALA A 331 -23.24 -32.38 -8.12
C ALA A 331 -21.86 -31.85 -7.72
N ASN A 332 -21.59 -31.81 -6.41
CA ASN A 332 -20.34 -31.26 -5.88
C ASN A 332 -20.10 -29.79 -6.30
N ARG A 333 -21.16 -28.97 -6.21
CA ARG A 333 -21.21 -27.55 -6.57
C ARG A 333 -20.00 -26.75 -6.03
N PRO A 334 -19.34 -25.90 -6.86
CA PRO A 334 -18.32 -24.98 -6.36
C PRO A 334 -18.89 -23.91 -5.43
N CYS A 335 -18.06 -23.36 -4.55
CA CYS A 335 -18.41 -22.17 -3.78
C CYS A 335 -18.63 -20.98 -4.72
N ILE A 336 -19.62 -20.13 -4.41
CA ILE A 336 -19.82 -18.84 -5.05
C ILE A 336 -19.22 -17.76 -4.16
N LEU A 337 -18.26 -17.02 -4.72
CA LEU A 337 -17.65 -15.86 -4.08
C LEU A 337 -18.22 -14.59 -4.72
N ARG A 338 -18.71 -13.64 -3.91
CA ARG A 338 -19.00 -12.30 -4.39
C ARG A 338 -17.71 -11.47 -4.37
N LYS A 339 -17.31 -10.97 -5.55
CA LYS A 339 -16.25 -9.98 -5.67
C LYS A 339 -16.84 -8.60 -5.91
N GLU A 340 -16.61 -7.72 -4.96
CA GLU A 340 -17.20 -6.39 -4.91
C GLU A 340 -16.26 -5.49 -4.09
N PHE A 341 -16.44 -4.18 -4.19
CA PHE A 341 -15.83 -3.20 -3.31
C PHE A 341 -16.66 -3.12 -2.02
N ILE A 342 -16.43 -4.07 -1.09
CA ILE A 342 -17.19 -4.23 0.15
C ILE A 342 -16.63 -3.34 1.26
N PHE A 343 -17.46 -2.47 1.81
CA PHE A 343 -17.17 -1.55 2.92
C PHE A 343 -18.28 -1.47 3.97
N ASN A 344 -19.44 -2.11 3.75
CA ASN A 344 -20.59 -2.06 4.64
C ASN A 344 -21.19 -3.46 4.86
N LYS A 345 -21.66 -3.76 6.08
CA LYS A 345 -22.36 -5.02 6.42
C LYS A 345 -23.57 -5.30 5.53
N TYR A 346 -24.25 -4.25 5.04
CA TYR A 346 -25.32 -4.36 4.06
C TYR A 346 -24.92 -5.23 2.86
N GLN A 347 -23.71 -5.03 2.34
CA GLN A 347 -23.21 -5.72 1.15
C GLN A 347 -22.94 -7.21 1.43
N ILE A 348 -22.53 -7.55 2.65
CA ILE A 348 -22.33 -8.94 3.08
C ILE A 348 -23.67 -9.66 3.15
N LEU A 349 -24.68 -9.00 3.74
CA LEU A 349 -26.02 -9.53 3.85
C LEU A 349 -26.70 -9.68 2.48
N GLU A 350 -26.55 -8.68 1.61
CA GLU A 350 -26.97 -8.72 0.21
C GLU A 350 -26.31 -9.89 -0.54
N ALA A 351 -25.00 -10.09 -0.36
CA ALA A 351 -24.27 -11.19 -0.97
C ALA A 351 -24.83 -12.55 -0.53
N ARG A 352 -25.06 -12.70 0.79
CA ARG A 352 -25.58 -13.92 1.37
C ARG A 352 -26.97 -14.28 0.82
N LEU A 353 -27.86 -13.29 0.72
CA LEU A 353 -29.21 -13.45 0.18
C LEU A 353 -29.20 -13.78 -1.32
N ALA A 354 -28.28 -13.18 -2.08
CA ALA A 354 -28.06 -13.50 -3.49
C ALA A 354 -27.39 -14.86 -3.73
N GLY A 355 -27.01 -15.58 -2.66
CA GLY A 355 -26.50 -16.95 -2.71
C GLY A 355 -24.98 -17.08 -2.76
N ALA A 356 -24.23 -16.03 -2.38
CA ALA A 356 -22.80 -16.18 -2.12
C ALA A 356 -22.55 -17.05 -0.89
N ASP A 357 -21.54 -17.92 -1.00
CA ASP A 357 -20.99 -18.73 0.09
C ASP A 357 -19.88 -17.97 0.84
N THR A 358 -19.22 -17.03 0.17
CA THR A 358 -18.17 -16.17 0.73
C THR A 358 -18.07 -14.83 0.00
N VAL A 359 -17.31 -13.89 0.55
CA VAL A 359 -17.07 -12.57 -0.03
C VAL A 359 -15.58 -12.25 -0.03
N LEU A 360 -15.12 -11.47 -1.02
CA LEU A 360 -13.76 -10.92 -1.02
C LEU A 360 -13.78 -9.52 -0.38
N LEU A 361 -12.93 -9.32 0.64
CA LEU A 361 -12.69 -8.01 1.25
C LEU A 361 -11.39 -7.40 0.73
N ILE A 362 -11.44 -6.15 0.30
CA ILE A 362 -10.25 -5.35 -0.01
C ILE A 362 -9.92 -4.55 1.24
N VAL A 363 -8.94 -5.02 2.03
CA VAL A 363 -8.61 -4.40 3.33
C VAL A 363 -8.24 -2.92 3.19
N LYS A 364 -7.55 -2.53 2.11
CA LYS A 364 -7.20 -1.13 1.79
C LYS A 364 -8.43 -0.21 1.59
N MET A 365 -9.62 -0.78 1.39
CA MET A 365 -10.87 -0.02 1.28
C MET A 365 -11.55 0.21 2.66
N LEU A 366 -11.09 -0.49 3.69
CA LEU A 366 -11.62 -0.44 5.06
C LEU A 366 -10.75 0.40 6.01
N SER A 367 -9.47 0.58 5.67
CA SER A 367 -8.56 1.58 6.25
C SER A 367 -8.79 2.94 5.60
#